data_AF-A0A7X7Z4J1-F1
#
_entry.id   AF-A0A7X7Z4J1-F1
#
_cell.length_a   1.000
_cell.length_b   1.000
_cell.length_c   1.000
_cell.angle_alpha   90.00
_cell.angle_beta   90.00
_cell.angle_gamma   90.00
#
_symmetry.space_group_name_H-M   'P 1'
#
loop_
_entity.id
_entity.type
_entity.pdbx_description
1 polymer ?
#
loop_
_entity_poly.entity_id
_entity_poly.type
_entity_poly.pdbx_seq_one_letter_code
_entity_poly.pdbx_strand_id
1 'polypeptide(L)'
;MTEPPVGMRRRTIALLIAINFAYLFFCCFFQPPWRYEYPFELMGDVIAFVLFVAGYILYLFVFWLLGRRMAFRPKTRLIGHLLPLAVMTAFFFRDLTGIGAYNGEQVIPSPDRSLTLETYINWQAKHPTACKTCVVLRVRDKDGRVLTEIDTHASDVQGWSVDWLDNEQIDFHSSDIGDTKYRRVSEREWAPVDRQSPRSDFNE
;
A
#
# COMPACT_ATOMS: atom_id res chain seq x y z
N MET A 1 49.16 -2.95 27.03
CA MET A 1 48.04 -3.00 26.05
C MET A 1 48.37 -2.00 24.95
N THR A 2 48.77 -2.48 23.78
CA THR A 2 49.05 -1.63 22.61
C THR A 2 47.74 -1.26 21.92
N GLU A 3 47.50 0.03 21.71
CA GLU A 3 46.32 0.47 20.96
C GLU A 3 46.36 -0.09 19.53
N PRO A 4 45.22 -0.56 18.99
CA PRO A 4 45.18 -1.08 17.63
C PRO A 4 45.50 0.03 16.63
N PRO A 5 46.25 -0.28 15.56
CA PRO A 5 46.67 0.71 14.57
C PRO A 5 45.44 1.40 13.94
N VAL A 6 45.53 2.73 13.79
CA VAL A 6 44.44 3.62 13.33
C VAL A 6 43.79 3.13 12.02
N GLY A 7 44.56 2.49 11.14
CA GLY A 7 44.05 1.90 9.89
C GLY A 7 43.05 0.75 10.08
N MET A 8 43.15 -0.01 11.17
CA MET A 8 42.24 -1.13 11.47
C MET A 8 40.85 -0.63 11.86
N ARG A 9 40.74 0.52 12.55
CA ARG A 9 39.43 1.12 12.90
C ARG A 9 38.63 1.57 11.67
N ARG A 10 39.28 2.15 10.65
CA ARG A 10 38.60 2.66 9.45
C ARG A 10 37.99 1.53 8.61
N ARG A 11 38.72 0.42 8.43
CA ARG A 11 38.24 -0.74 7.67
C ARG A 11 37.03 -1.40 8.33
N THR A 12 37.03 -1.49 9.66
CA THR A 12 35.89 -2.03 10.42
C THR A 12 34.64 -1.16 10.29
N ILE A 13 34.77 0.15 10.46
CA ILE A 13 33.62 1.06 10.36
C ILE A 13 33.01 0.97 8.96
N ALA A 14 33.84 0.94 7.91
CA ALA A 14 33.37 0.75 6.54
C ALA A 14 32.63 -0.58 6.35
N LEU A 15 33.12 -1.68 6.93
CA LEU A 15 32.46 -2.98 6.85
C LEU A 15 31.09 -3.00 7.55
N LEU A 16 30.98 -2.38 8.73
CA LEU A 16 29.70 -2.30 9.46
C LEU A 16 28.67 -1.45 8.71
N ILE A 17 29.11 -0.37 8.06
CA ILE A 17 28.25 0.45 7.20
C ILE A 17 27.79 -0.36 5.97
N ALA A 18 28.70 -1.09 5.32
CA ALA A 18 28.38 -1.91 4.16
C ALA A 18 27.38 -3.03 4.50
N ILE A 19 27.51 -3.68 5.67
CA ILE A 19 26.56 -4.69 6.14
C ILE A 19 25.17 -4.09 6.39
N ASN A 20 25.08 -2.92 7.02
CA ASN A 20 23.81 -2.24 7.22
C ASN A 20 23.17 -1.83 5.88
N PHE A 21 23.96 -1.33 4.93
CA PHE A 21 23.47 -1.01 3.59
C PHE A 21 22.97 -2.24 2.84
N ALA A 22 23.69 -3.36 2.90
CA ALA A 22 23.27 -4.61 2.27
C ALA A 22 21.97 -5.16 2.89
N TYR A 23 21.82 -5.04 4.21
CA TYR A 23 20.58 -5.43 4.90
C TYR A 23 19.39 -4.54 4.50
N LEU A 24 19.56 -3.22 4.50
CA LEU A 24 18.52 -2.29 4.05
C LEU A 24 18.16 -2.52 2.58
N PHE A 25 19.15 -2.73 1.71
CA PHE A 25 18.92 -3.07 0.31
C PHE A 25 18.14 -4.37 0.18
N PHE A 26 18.50 -5.42 0.93
CA PHE A 26 17.75 -6.68 0.96
C PHE A 26 16.30 -6.46 1.42
N CYS A 27 16.07 -5.71 2.49
CA CYS A 27 14.71 -5.39 2.95
C CYS A 27 13.90 -4.63 1.89
N CYS A 28 14.50 -3.68 1.17
CA CYS A 28 13.79 -2.92 0.12
C CYS A 28 13.57 -3.75 -1.16
N PHE A 29 14.48 -4.65 -1.51
CA PHE A 29 14.40 -5.44 -2.75
C PHE A 29 13.56 -6.72 -2.59
N PHE A 30 13.52 -7.27 -1.38
CA PHE A 30 12.73 -8.46 -1.04
C PHE A 30 11.42 -8.12 -0.32
N GLN A 31 11.08 -6.85 -0.13
CA GLN A 31 9.66 -6.49 -0.01
C GLN A 31 9.01 -6.86 -1.35
N PRO A 32 8.17 -7.91 -1.40
CA PRO A 32 7.67 -8.38 -2.67
C PRO A 32 6.79 -7.29 -3.30
N PRO A 33 7.04 -6.87 -4.56
CA PRO A 33 6.07 -6.09 -5.32
C PRO A 33 4.77 -6.88 -5.59
N TRP A 34 4.77 -8.18 -5.27
CA TRP A 34 3.69 -9.14 -5.50
C TRP A 34 2.70 -9.16 -4.33
N ARG A 35 2.02 -8.05 -4.05
CA ARG A 35 0.97 -8.03 -3.01
C ARG A 35 -0.39 -8.52 -3.49
N TYR A 36 -0.56 -8.88 -4.75
CA TYR A 36 -1.89 -9.17 -5.29
C TYR A 36 -1.79 -10.29 -6.31
N GLU A 37 -2.18 -11.53 -5.93
CA GLU A 37 -2.79 -12.51 -6.86
C GLU A 37 -3.07 -13.91 -6.28
N TYR A 38 -2.61 -14.28 -5.07
CA TYR A 38 -2.81 -15.66 -4.58
C TYR A 38 -3.63 -15.75 -3.28
N PRO A 39 -4.58 -16.70 -3.18
CA PRO A 39 -5.43 -16.94 -1.99
C PRO A 39 -4.66 -17.55 -0.80
N PHE A 40 -3.34 -17.46 -0.79
CA PHE A 40 -2.46 -17.91 0.29
C PHE A 40 -1.86 -16.72 1.06
N GLU A 41 -2.59 -15.61 1.18
CA GLU A 41 -2.17 -14.35 1.82
C GLU A 41 -1.53 -14.58 3.20
N LEU A 42 -2.14 -15.45 4.02
CA LEU A 42 -1.60 -15.74 5.34
C LEU A 42 -0.23 -16.43 5.30
N MET A 43 0.02 -17.26 4.27
CA MET A 43 1.23 -18.05 4.20
C MET A 43 2.41 -17.25 3.62
N GLY A 44 2.14 -16.36 2.66
CA GLY A 44 3.14 -15.44 2.11
C GLY A 44 3.66 -14.46 3.16
N ASP A 45 2.75 -13.83 3.90
CA ASP A 45 3.12 -12.88 4.96
C ASP A 45 3.86 -13.57 6.11
N VAL A 46 3.45 -14.79 6.48
CA VAL A 46 4.15 -15.59 7.50
C VAL A 46 5.56 -15.97 7.04
N ILE A 47 5.74 -16.41 5.79
CA ILE A 47 7.08 -16.74 5.26
C ILE A 47 7.95 -15.48 5.20
N ALA A 48 7.43 -14.36 4.71
CA ALA A 48 8.14 -13.09 4.68
C ALA A 48 8.56 -12.66 6.09
N PHE A 49 7.65 -12.75 7.07
CA PHE A 49 7.93 -12.46 8.47
C PHE A 49 8.99 -13.40 9.07
N VAL A 50 8.91 -14.70 8.78
CA VAL A 50 9.89 -15.69 9.28
C VAL A 50 11.28 -15.42 8.70
N LEU A 51 11.39 -15.21 7.38
CA LEU A 51 12.66 -14.87 6.73
C LEU A 51 13.23 -13.55 7.27
N PHE A 52 12.35 -12.59 7.53
CA PHE A 52 12.70 -11.32 8.12
C PHE A 52 13.31 -11.47 9.52
N VAL A 53 12.62 -12.19 10.42
CA VAL A 53 13.07 -12.46 11.79
C VAL A 53 14.38 -13.25 11.76
N ALA A 54 14.51 -14.25 10.90
CA ALA A 54 15.74 -15.02 10.74
C ALA A 54 16.92 -14.14 10.29
N GLY A 55 16.70 -13.25 9.32
CA GLY A 55 17.70 -12.28 8.86
C GLY A 55 18.15 -11.33 9.97
N TYR A 56 17.22 -10.85 10.80
CA TYR A 56 17.53 -10.00 11.94
C TYR A 56 18.34 -10.73 13.03
N ILE A 57 17.97 -11.97 13.34
CA ILE A 57 18.73 -12.82 14.28
C ILE A 57 20.15 -13.03 13.77
N LEU A 58 20.32 -13.32 12.47
CA LEU A 58 21.64 -13.47 11.85
C LEU A 58 22.47 -12.18 11.94
N TYR A 59 21.85 -11.02 11.69
CA TYR A 59 22.49 -9.71 11.86
C TYR A 59 23.00 -9.50 13.29
N LEU A 60 22.16 -9.74 14.30
CA LEU A 60 22.55 -9.63 15.70
C LEU A 60 23.70 -10.59 16.07
N PHE A 61 23.67 -11.81 15.54
CA PHE A 61 24.71 -12.81 15.77
C PHE A 61 26.06 -12.39 15.16
N VAL A 62 26.07 -11.90 13.91
CA VAL A 62 27.28 -11.38 13.25
C VAL A 62 27.83 -10.18 14.02
N PHE A 63 26.97 -9.25 14.41
CA PHE A 63 27.36 -8.09 15.20
C PHE A 63 27.97 -8.49 16.56
N TRP A 64 27.38 -9.48 17.23
CA TRP A 64 27.91 -10.02 18.49
C TRP A 64 29.28 -10.68 18.31
N LEU A 65 29.49 -11.48 17.26
CA LEU A 65 30.78 -12.10 16.95
C LEU A 65 31.87 -11.05 16.69
N LEU A 66 31.54 -10.02 15.90
CA LEU A 66 32.43 -8.88 15.64
C LEU A 66 32.70 -8.08 16.92
N GLY A 67 31.68 -7.87 17.75
CA GLY A 67 31.76 -7.17 19.02
C GLY A 67 32.53 -7.92 20.12
N ARG A 68 32.66 -9.25 20.03
CA ARG A 68 33.55 -10.05 20.89
C ARG A 68 35.02 -9.88 20.53
N ARG A 69 35.33 -9.77 19.23
CA ARG A 69 36.71 -9.54 18.75
C ARG A 69 37.18 -8.12 18.95
N MET A 70 36.25 -7.17 19.05
CA MET A 70 36.55 -5.75 19.18
C MET A 70 36.23 -5.26 20.58
N ALA A 71 37.23 -4.69 21.26
CA ALA A 71 37.07 -4.01 22.56
C ALA A 71 36.28 -2.70 22.41
N PHE A 72 35.01 -2.80 21.97
CA PHE A 72 34.10 -1.68 21.93
C PHE A 72 33.78 -1.25 23.35
N ARG A 73 33.88 0.06 23.61
CA ARG A 73 33.41 0.65 24.86
C ARG A 73 31.89 0.38 25.00
N PRO A 74 31.38 0.12 26.21
CA PRO A 74 30.00 -0.30 26.42
C PRO A 74 28.97 0.66 25.81
N LYS A 75 29.25 1.97 25.78
CA LYS A 75 28.35 2.99 25.21
C LYS A 75 28.13 2.87 23.69
N THR A 76 29.13 2.42 22.93
CA THR A 76 28.99 2.26 21.46
C THR A 76 28.26 0.98 21.07
N ARG A 77 28.20 -0.02 21.96
CA ARG A 77 27.40 -1.23 21.74
C ARG A 77 25.90 -0.91 21.74
N LEU A 78 25.44 -0.08 22.67
CA LEU A 78 24.02 0.26 22.79
C LEU A 78 23.49 0.99 21.54
N ILE A 79 24.22 1.99 21.04
CA ILE A 79 23.80 2.77 19.85
C ILE A 79 23.74 1.89 18.59
N GLY A 80 24.66 0.92 18.45
CA GLY A 80 24.66 -0.01 17.32
C GLY A 80 23.47 -0.97 17.29
N HIS A 81 22.80 -1.20 18.43
CA HIS A 81 21.59 -2.00 18.51
C HIS A 81 20.30 -1.18 18.37
N LEU A 82 20.28 0.06 18.86
CA LEU A 82 19.08 0.89 18.86
C LEU A 82 18.74 1.47 17.49
N LEU A 83 19.73 1.85 16.69
CA LEU A 83 19.49 2.46 15.38
C LEU A 83 18.82 1.50 14.37
N PRO A 84 19.31 0.25 14.17
CA PRO A 84 18.64 -0.70 13.30
C PRO A 84 17.22 -1.00 13.78
N LEU A 85 17.02 -1.15 15.10
CA LEU A 85 15.71 -1.39 15.71
C LEU A 85 14.72 -0.24 15.47
N ALA A 86 15.17 1.02 15.55
CA ALA A 86 14.35 2.20 15.28
C ALA A 86 13.96 2.32 13.80
N VAL A 87 14.90 2.09 12.88
CA VAL A 87 14.63 2.07 11.43
C VAL A 87 13.65 0.93 11.09
N MET A 88 13.90 -0.24 11.66
CA MET A 88 13.04 -1.42 11.59
C MET A 88 11.61 -1.16 12.02
N THR A 89 11.43 -0.58 13.21
CA THR A 89 10.10 -0.23 13.71
C THR A 89 9.44 0.80 12.80
N ALA A 90 10.15 1.80 12.31
CA ALA A 90 9.58 2.78 11.38
C ALA A 90 9.07 2.15 10.07
N PHE A 91 9.80 1.21 9.45
CA PHE A 91 9.34 0.52 8.24
C PHE A 91 8.16 -0.43 8.50
N PHE A 92 8.24 -1.22 9.58
CA PHE A 92 7.17 -2.15 9.94
C PHE A 92 5.89 -1.42 10.33
N PHE A 93 6.00 -0.31 11.06
CA PHE A 93 4.85 0.53 11.42
C PHE A 93 4.31 1.32 10.23
N ARG A 94 5.13 1.73 9.26
CA ARG A 94 4.63 2.40 8.04
C ARG A 94 3.62 1.51 7.29
N ASP A 95 3.92 0.21 7.14
CA ASP A 95 3.01 -0.73 6.50
C ASP A 95 1.80 -1.11 7.39
N LEU A 96 1.96 -1.13 8.72
CA LEU A 96 0.84 -1.34 9.66
C LEU A 96 -0.09 -0.13 9.80
N THR A 97 0.41 1.10 9.56
CA THR A 97 -0.40 2.33 9.66
C THR A 97 -1.35 2.55 8.48
N GLY A 98 -1.41 1.63 7.51
CA GLY A 98 -2.55 1.55 6.60
C GLY A 98 -2.75 2.76 5.68
N ILE A 99 -1.72 3.56 5.40
CA ILE A 99 -1.81 4.68 4.44
C ILE A 99 -1.84 4.17 2.98
N GLY A 100 -1.78 2.85 2.75
CA GLY A 100 -1.56 2.26 1.42
C GLY A 100 -2.65 1.32 0.88
N ALA A 101 -3.79 1.15 1.51
CA ALA A 101 -4.88 0.33 0.95
C ALA A 101 -6.23 0.88 1.39
N TYR A 102 -6.84 1.69 0.53
CA TYR A 102 -8.21 2.14 0.67
C TYR A 102 -9.19 1.00 0.34
N ASN A 103 -9.16 -0.07 1.13
CA ASN A 103 -10.13 -1.17 1.05
C ASN A 103 -11.32 -0.95 2.01
N GLY A 104 -11.38 0.23 2.63
CA GLY A 104 -12.43 0.61 3.57
C GLY A 104 -13.50 1.44 2.88
N GLU A 105 -14.74 1.19 3.25
CA GLU A 105 -15.89 2.03 2.95
C GLU A 105 -15.53 3.51 3.11
N GLN A 106 -15.48 4.26 2.00
CA GLN A 106 -15.19 5.69 2.03
C GLN A 106 -16.50 6.45 1.98
N VAL A 107 -16.57 7.55 2.73
CA VAL A 107 -17.73 8.44 2.76
C VAL A 107 -17.23 9.85 2.42
N ILE A 108 -17.55 10.32 1.21
CA ILE A 108 -17.06 11.56 0.64
C ILE A 108 -18.26 12.51 0.44
N PRO A 109 -18.36 13.62 1.20
CA PRO A 109 -19.44 14.59 1.01
C PRO A 109 -19.27 15.33 -0.32
N SER A 110 -20.38 15.68 -0.98
CA SER A 110 -20.35 16.57 -2.14
C SER A 110 -19.82 17.96 -1.76
N PRO A 111 -19.33 18.76 -2.73
CA PRO A 111 -18.84 20.11 -2.47
C PRO A 111 -19.83 21.01 -1.71
N ASP A 112 -21.13 20.92 -2.00
CA ASP A 112 -22.18 21.65 -1.29
C ASP A 112 -22.75 20.93 -0.06
N ARG A 113 -22.28 19.70 0.22
CA ARG A 113 -22.74 18.80 1.29
C ARG A 113 -24.22 18.41 1.20
N SER A 114 -24.85 18.56 0.05
CA SER A 114 -26.23 18.09 -0.19
C SER A 114 -26.31 16.58 -0.43
N LEU A 115 -25.20 15.98 -0.88
CA LEU A 115 -25.06 14.57 -1.20
C LEU A 115 -23.86 13.96 -0.48
N THR A 116 -23.88 12.64 -0.35
CA THR A 116 -22.76 11.86 0.16
C THR A 116 -22.48 10.69 -0.78
N LEU A 117 -21.23 10.51 -1.18
CA LEU A 117 -20.74 9.39 -1.96
C LEU A 117 -20.14 8.35 -1.01
N GLU A 118 -20.72 7.17 -0.97
CA GLU A 118 -20.26 6.02 -0.20
C GLU A 118 -19.69 4.97 -1.16
N THR A 119 -18.52 4.42 -0.87
CA THR A 119 -17.99 3.27 -1.62
C THR A 119 -18.10 2.02 -0.77
N TYR A 120 -18.46 0.89 -1.37
CA TYR A 120 -18.37 -0.40 -0.69
C TYR A 120 -18.13 -1.52 -1.68
N ILE A 121 -17.66 -2.67 -1.18
CA ILE A 121 -17.37 -3.85 -1.99
C ILE A 121 -18.59 -4.75 -1.98
N ASN A 122 -19.12 -5.06 -3.15
CA ASN A 122 -20.19 -6.03 -3.29
C ASN A 122 -19.61 -7.45 -3.48
N TRP A 123 -19.58 -8.20 -2.38
CA TRP A 123 -19.15 -9.60 -2.33
C TRP A 123 -20.13 -10.59 -2.97
N GLN A 124 -21.37 -10.13 -3.24
CA GLN A 124 -22.44 -10.95 -3.80
C GLN A 124 -22.70 -10.61 -5.27
N ALA A 125 -21.68 -10.11 -5.98
CA ALA A 125 -21.81 -9.70 -7.37
C ALA A 125 -22.68 -10.71 -8.14
N LYS A 126 -23.85 -10.24 -8.62
CA LYS A 126 -24.90 -11.05 -9.25
C LYS A 126 -24.40 -11.78 -10.52
N HIS A 127 -23.18 -11.50 -10.95
CA HIS A 127 -22.54 -12.03 -12.13
C HIS A 127 -21.50 -13.09 -11.73
N PRO A 128 -21.83 -14.40 -11.82
CA PRO A 128 -20.95 -15.48 -11.40
C PRO A 128 -19.65 -15.63 -12.22
N THR A 129 -19.49 -14.86 -13.31
CA THR A 129 -18.42 -15.06 -14.30
C THR A 129 -17.43 -13.91 -14.45
N ALA A 130 -17.68 -12.72 -13.90
CA ALA A 130 -16.89 -11.53 -14.26
C ALA A 130 -16.10 -10.89 -13.12
N CYS A 131 -16.63 -10.85 -11.89
CA CYS A 131 -15.89 -10.30 -10.76
C CYS A 131 -16.50 -10.80 -9.45
N LYS A 132 -15.69 -11.38 -8.55
CA LYS A 132 -16.19 -11.84 -7.23
C LYS A 132 -16.42 -10.67 -6.27
N THR A 133 -15.85 -9.51 -6.57
CA THR A 133 -15.78 -8.33 -5.70
C THR A 133 -15.71 -7.07 -6.55
N CYS A 134 -16.87 -6.45 -6.80
CA CYS A 134 -16.95 -5.16 -7.50
C CYS A 134 -17.00 -4.00 -6.51
N VAL A 135 -16.38 -2.88 -6.87
CA VAL A 135 -16.59 -1.59 -6.20
C VAL A 135 -17.96 -1.05 -6.61
N VAL A 136 -18.79 -0.71 -5.62
CA VAL A 136 -20.09 -0.06 -5.82
C VAL A 136 -20.02 1.36 -5.26
N LEU A 137 -20.53 2.31 -6.04
CA LEU A 137 -20.71 3.70 -5.62
C LEU A 137 -22.17 3.91 -5.21
N ARG A 138 -22.40 4.33 -3.97
CA ARG A 138 -23.73 4.64 -3.44
C ARG A 138 -23.83 6.13 -3.18
N VAL A 139 -24.80 6.78 -3.79
CA VAL A 139 -25.07 8.20 -3.56
C VAL A 139 -26.25 8.32 -2.60
N ARG A 140 -26.07 9.06 -1.50
CA ARG A 140 -27.09 9.38 -0.52
C ARG A 140 -27.42 10.86 -0.50
N ASP A 141 -28.65 11.19 -0.13
CA ASP A 141 -29.03 12.55 0.23
C ASP A 141 -28.55 12.93 1.65
N LYS A 142 -28.72 14.20 2.00
CA LYS A 142 -28.44 14.73 3.36
C LYS A 142 -29.21 14.04 4.49
N ASP A 143 -30.33 13.40 4.19
CA ASP A 143 -31.16 12.66 5.15
C ASP A 143 -30.71 11.19 5.27
N GLY A 144 -29.63 10.82 4.57
CA GLY A 144 -29.05 9.48 4.55
C GLY A 144 -29.78 8.47 3.66
N ARG A 145 -30.77 8.91 2.88
CA ARG A 145 -31.53 8.05 1.97
C ARG A 145 -30.69 7.75 0.74
N VAL A 146 -30.66 6.49 0.34
CA VAL A 146 -29.97 6.06 -0.88
C VAL A 146 -30.77 6.55 -2.10
N LEU A 147 -30.12 7.35 -2.94
CA LEU A 147 -30.68 7.85 -4.19
C LEU A 147 -30.37 6.89 -5.34
N THR A 148 -29.13 6.40 -5.41
CA THR A 148 -28.68 5.47 -6.45
C THR A 148 -27.54 4.59 -5.97
N GLU A 149 -27.35 3.45 -6.65
CA GLU A 149 -26.19 2.58 -6.53
C GLU A 149 -25.66 2.28 -7.94
N ILE A 150 -24.35 2.45 -8.13
CA ILE A 150 -23.66 2.29 -9.41
C ILE A 150 -22.67 1.13 -9.23
N ASP A 151 -22.92 0.01 -9.91
CA ASP A 151 -21.93 -1.05 -10.05
C ASP A 151 -20.88 -0.59 -11.07
N THR A 152 -19.65 -0.34 -10.60
CA THR A 152 -18.59 0.17 -11.47
C THR A 152 -18.02 -0.93 -12.36
N HIS A 153 -18.25 -2.20 -12.03
CA HIS A 153 -17.53 -3.36 -12.56
C HIS A 153 -16.01 -3.37 -12.32
N ALA A 154 -15.46 -2.39 -11.60
CA ALA A 154 -14.05 -2.40 -11.21
C ALA A 154 -13.81 -3.41 -10.09
N SER A 155 -12.76 -4.21 -10.24
CA SER A 155 -12.30 -5.11 -9.19
C SER A 155 -11.77 -4.34 -7.98
N ASP A 156 -12.18 -4.74 -6.78
CA ASP A 156 -11.71 -4.17 -5.51
C ASP A 156 -10.22 -4.43 -5.24
N VAL A 157 -9.64 -5.50 -5.83
CA VAL A 157 -8.23 -5.86 -5.67
C VAL A 157 -7.30 -5.03 -6.55
N GLN A 158 -7.86 -4.25 -7.48
CA GLN A 158 -7.11 -3.36 -8.36
C GLN A 158 -7.02 -1.97 -7.74
N GLY A 159 -6.07 -1.15 -8.20
CA GLY A 159 -5.96 0.22 -7.72
C GLY A 159 -7.13 1.05 -8.23
N TRP A 160 -7.91 1.65 -7.32
CA TRP A 160 -8.99 2.56 -7.67
C TRP A 160 -9.06 3.76 -6.72
N SER A 161 -9.67 4.84 -7.20
CA SER A 161 -9.99 6.03 -6.41
C SER A 161 -11.26 6.68 -6.95
N VAL A 162 -11.96 7.40 -6.09
CA VAL A 162 -13.18 8.11 -6.47
C VAL A 162 -13.21 9.47 -5.79
N ASP A 163 -13.67 10.48 -6.52
CA ASP A 163 -13.81 11.84 -6.02
C ASP A 163 -15.03 12.53 -6.65
N TRP A 164 -15.53 13.56 -5.97
CA TRP A 164 -16.49 14.50 -6.56
C TRP A 164 -15.75 15.50 -7.45
N LEU A 165 -16.22 15.70 -8.68
CA LEU A 165 -15.77 16.83 -9.52
C LEU A 165 -16.59 18.08 -9.23
N ASP A 166 -17.91 17.90 -9.12
CA ASP A 166 -18.90 18.90 -8.75
C ASP A 166 -20.12 18.17 -8.13
N ASN A 167 -21.23 18.85 -7.87
CA ASN A 167 -22.41 18.20 -7.26
C ASN A 167 -23.17 17.28 -8.24
N GLU A 168 -22.84 17.32 -9.53
CA GLU A 168 -23.50 16.62 -10.63
C GLU A 168 -22.58 15.59 -11.30
N GLN A 169 -21.31 15.50 -10.88
CA GLN A 169 -20.28 14.65 -11.49
C GLN A 169 -19.35 13.99 -10.47
N ILE A 170 -19.10 12.71 -10.72
CA ILE A 170 -18.16 11.86 -9.96
C ILE A 170 -17.03 11.43 -10.91
N ASP A 171 -15.78 11.58 -10.50
CA ASP A 171 -14.62 10.99 -11.18
C ASP A 171 -14.27 9.66 -10.51
N PHE A 172 -14.22 8.59 -11.29
CA PHE A 172 -13.83 7.27 -10.83
C PHE A 172 -12.63 6.78 -11.64
N HIS A 173 -11.51 6.55 -10.97
CA HIS A 173 -10.29 6.04 -11.57
C HIS A 173 -10.10 4.58 -11.15
N SER A 174 -9.82 3.71 -12.11
CA SER A 174 -9.51 2.31 -11.84
C SER A 174 -8.46 1.79 -12.81
N SER A 175 -7.47 1.04 -12.31
CA SER A 175 -6.49 0.37 -13.16
C SER A 175 -7.08 -0.79 -13.98
N ASP A 176 -8.27 -1.28 -13.60
CA ASP A 176 -8.96 -2.40 -14.25
C ASP A 176 -9.73 -1.94 -15.49
N ILE A 177 -10.65 -1.00 -15.27
CA ILE A 177 -11.59 -0.55 -16.31
C ILE A 177 -11.21 0.80 -16.92
N GLY A 178 -10.20 1.48 -16.40
CA GLY A 178 -9.81 2.85 -16.74
C GLY A 178 -10.66 3.92 -16.06
N ASP A 179 -10.47 5.16 -16.48
CA ASP A 179 -11.13 6.33 -15.90
C ASP A 179 -12.56 6.49 -16.41
N THR A 180 -13.53 6.63 -15.51
CA THR A 180 -14.95 6.76 -15.84
C THR A 180 -15.54 7.93 -15.06
N LYS A 181 -16.17 8.86 -15.78
CA LYS A 181 -16.93 9.94 -15.15
C LYS A 181 -18.40 9.57 -15.15
N TYR A 182 -19.05 9.75 -14.02
CA TYR A 182 -20.50 9.59 -13.91
C TYR A 182 -21.12 10.98 -13.80
N ARG A 183 -22.15 11.26 -14.61
CA ARG A 183 -22.94 12.48 -14.54
C ARG A 183 -24.36 12.16 -14.11
N ARG A 184 -24.90 13.00 -13.25
CA ARG A 184 -26.29 12.95 -12.83
C ARG A 184 -27.20 13.28 -14.02
N VAL A 185 -28.09 12.33 -14.36
CA VAL A 185 -29.12 12.50 -15.40
C VAL A 185 -30.43 12.93 -14.77
N SER A 186 -30.74 12.40 -13.58
CA SER A 186 -31.89 12.79 -12.77
C SER A 186 -31.58 12.66 -11.29
N GLU A 187 -32.54 12.96 -10.41
CA GLU A 187 -32.34 12.88 -8.96
C GLU A 187 -31.79 11.51 -8.50
N ARG A 188 -32.20 10.43 -9.17
CA ARG A 188 -31.90 9.03 -8.83
C ARG A 188 -31.07 8.29 -9.89
N GLU A 189 -30.72 8.96 -10.97
CA GLU A 189 -30.07 8.32 -12.11
C GLU A 189 -28.75 8.99 -12.42
N TRP A 190 -27.72 8.16 -12.52
CA TRP A 190 -26.36 8.54 -12.86
C TRP A 190 -25.92 7.67 -14.03
N ALA A 191 -25.37 8.29 -15.06
CA ALA A 191 -24.91 7.60 -16.25
C ALA A 191 -23.42 7.87 -16.47
N PRO A 192 -22.65 6.91 -17.02
CA PRO A 192 -21.32 7.21 -17.50
C PRO A 192 -21.41 8.32 -18.55
N VAL A 193 -20.62 9.37 -18.38
CA VAL A 193 -20.37 10.32 -19.46
C VAL A 193 -19.55 9.55 -20.47
N ASP A 194 -20.16 9.16 -21.58
CA ASP A 194 -19.50 8.39 -22.64
C ASP A 194 -18.07 8.89 -22.78
N ARG A 195 -17.10 7.99 -22.49
CA ARG A 195 -15.75 8.17 -23.01
C ARG A 195 -16.01 8.35 -24.48
N GLN A 196 -15.78 9.54 -25.04
CA GLN A 196 -15.92 9.76 -26.46
C GLN A 196 -15.26 8.56 -27.13
N SER A 197 -16.08 7.66 -27.69
CA SER A 197 -15.58 6.44 -28.31
C SER A 197 -14.45 6.89 -29.22
N PRO A 198 -13.25 6.30 -29.14
CA PRO A 198 -12.13 6.72 -29.97
C PRO A 198 -12.67 6.88 -31.38
N ARG A 199 -12.63 8.14 -31.84
CA ARG A 199 -13.20 8.62 -33.09
C ARG A 199 -12.94 7.57 -34.15
N SER A 200 -13.99 7.06 -34.78
CA SER A 200 -13.90 6.04 -35.84
C SER A 200 -13.30 6.59 -37.14
N ASP A 201 -12.40 7.57 -37.05
CA ASP A 201 -11.77 8.26 -38.18
C ASP A 201 -10.59 7.46 -38.76
N PHE A 202 -10.57 6.12 -38.57
CA PHE A 202 -9.67 5.21 -39.27
C PHE A 202 -10.48 4.44 -40.33
N ASN A 203 -10.88 5.14 -41.39
CA ASN A 203 -11.19 4.60 -42.70
C ASN A 203 -11.37 5.77 -43.69
N GLU A 204 -10.26 6.30 -44.18
CA GLU A 204 -10.17 6.89 -45.53
C GLU A 204 -9.01 6.23 -46.28
#